data_AF-A0A4Q1ZPY3-F1
#
_entry.id   AF-A0A4Q1ZPY3-F1
#
_cell.length_a   1.000
_cell.length_b   1.000
_cell.length_c   1.000
_cell.angle_alpha   90.00
_cell.angle_beta   90.00
_cell.angle_gamma   90.00
#
_symmetry.space_group_name_H-M   'P 1'
#
loop_
_entity.id
_entity.type
_entity.pdbx_description
1 polymer ?
#
loop_
_entity_poly.entity_id
_entity_poly.type
_entity_poly.pdbx_seq_one_letter_code
_entity_poly.pdbx_strand_id
1 'polypeptide(L)'
;MVLTAINAADERATYQAFRDSYPAGDPARRFRNDALRRLLDEFVRRTPQLEGALFADQGIRLMNVDARIAEGVIRGAVELRLPVLCVHDSFIVDYRHAKLLEDLMKEASINAVGQLLPTSGEWLGLDEVEEVVRDDYADLRRIQPTNGSKERQAMFEARVGPLDVS
;
A
#
# COMPACT_ATOMS: atom_id res chain seq x y z
N MET A 1 -7.51 0.01 18.66
CA MET A 1 -8.94 -0.07 19.04
C MET A 1 -9.88 0.24 17.89
N VAL A 2 -9.74 1.37 17.18
CA VAL A 2 -10.66 1.71 16.07
C VAL A 2 -10.62 0.67 14.96
N LEU A 3 -9.44 0.29 14.47
CA LEU A 3 -9.30 -0.81 13.49
C LEU A 3 -9.91 -2.12 13.99
N THR A 4 -9.71 -2.43 15.27
CA THR A 4 -10.32 -3.59 15.93
C THR A 4 -11.86 -3.49 15.94
N ALA A 5 -12.40 -2.30 16.14
CA ALA A 5 -13.84 -2.04 16.13
C ALA A 5 -14.44 -2.19 14.72
N ILE A 6 -13.73 -1.75 13.68
CA ILE A 6 -14.15 -1.92 12.27
C ILE A 6 -14.22 -3.41 11.90
N ASN A 7 -13.28 -4.21 12.41
CA ASN A 7 -13.15 -5.64 12.09
C ASN A 7 -13.90 -6.57 13.05
N ALA A 8 -14.46 -6.05 14.14
CA ALA A 8 -15.19 -6.89 15.08
C ALA A 8 -16.63 -7.11 14.61
N ALA A 9 -17.20 -8.25 14.98
CA ALA A 9 -18.63 -8.52 14.79
C ALA A 9 -19.52 -7.82 15.84
N ASP A 10 -18.95 -7.44 16.99
CA ASP A 10 -19.66 -6.75 18.07
C ASP A 10 -18.75 -5.91 18.98
N GLU A 11 -19.38 -5.06 19.81
CA GLU A 11 -18.72 -4.16 20.76
C GLU A 11 -17.90 -4.90 21.83
N ARG A 12 -18.36 -6.06 22.31
CA ARG A 12 -17.69 -6.79 23.39
C ARG A 12 -16.38 -7.39 22.91
N ALA A 13 -16.38 -7.98 21.72
CA ALA A 13 -15.17 -8.50 21.07
C ALA A 13 -14.12 -7.40 20.90
N THR A 14 -14.54 -6.19 20.53
CA THR A 14 -13.65 -5.02 20.41
C THR A 14 -13.02 -4.63 21.73
N TYR A 15 -13.81 -4.50 22.79
CA TYR A 15 -13.29 -4.10 24.10
C TYR A 15 -12.35 -5.14 24.69
N GLN A 16 -12.67 -6.42 24.47
CA GLN A 16 -11.81 -7.51 24.91
C GLN A 16 -10.48 -7.49 24.15
N ALA A 17 -10.52 -7.43 22.82
CA ALA A 17 -9.31 -7.35 21.99
C ALA A 17 -8.47 -6.10 22.28
N PHE A 18 -9.10 -4.96 22.61
CA PHE A 18 -8.39 -3.78 23.10
C PHE A 18 -7.59 -4.11 24.36
N ARG A 19 -8.21 -4.71 25.37
CA ARG A 19 -7.51 -5.06 26.62
C ARG A 19 -6.40 -6.09 26.38
N ASP A 20 -6.64 -7.06 25.51
CA ASP A 20 -5.67 -8.12 25.24
C ASP A 20 -4.44 -7.63 24.47
N SER A 21 -4.53 -6.49 23.78
CA SER A 21 -3.38 -5.83 23.15
C SER A 21 -2.37 -5.21 24.14
N TYR A 22 -2.68 -5.18 25.44
CA TYR A 22 -1.78 -4.63 26.47
C TYR A 22 -1.22 -5.72 27.41
N PRO A 23 0.02 -5.57 27.89
CA PRO A 23 0.65 -6.52 28.81
C PRO A 23 -0.06 -6.56 30.17
N ALA A 24 0.11 -7.67 30.90
CA ALA A 24 -0.49 -7.83 32.22
C ALA A 24 -0.02 -6.73 33.19
N GLY A 25 -0.96 -6.14 33.93
CA GLY A 25 -0.68 -5.02 34.86
C GLY A 25 -0.84 -3.63 34.25
N ASP A 26 -0.98 -3.52 32.91
CA ASP A 26 -1.22 -2.23 32.26
C ASP A 26 -2.60 -1.65 32.65
N PRO A 27 -2.68 -0.37 33.06
CA PRO A 27 -3.93 0.31 33.37
C PRO A 27 -4.98 0.26 32.24
N ALA A 28 -4.57 0.22 30.97
CA ALA A 28 -5.45 0.14 29.81
C ALA A 28 -6.30 -1.14 29.84
N ARG A 29 -5.80 -2.24 30.43
CA ARG A 29 -6.58 -3.48 30.62
C ARG A 29 -7.77 -3.31 31.55
N ARG A 30 -7.74 -2.30 32.43
CA ARG A 30 -8.79 -2.01 33.42
C ARG A 30 -9.81 -1.00 32.93
N PHE A 31 -9.65 -0.46 31.72
CA PHE A 31 -10.65 0.43 31.14
C PHE A 31 -11.99 -0.29 31.02
N ARG A 32 -13.01 0.35 31.55
CA ARG A 32 -14.39 -0.16 31.55
C ARG A 32 -15.03 0.05 30.18
N ASN A 33 -16.00 -0.78 29.84
CA ASN A 33 -16.70 -0.71 28.55
C ASN A 33 -17.32 0.68 28.30
N ASP A 34 -17.85 1.36 29.33
CA ASP A 34 -18.44 2.71 29.21
C ASP A 34 -17.41 3.76 28.79
N ALA A 35 -16.18 3.67 29.30
CA ALA A 35 -15.08 4.56 28.91
C ALA A 35 -14.64 4.31 27.46
N LEU A 36 -14.51 3.03 27.07
CA LEU A 36 -14.15 2.65 25.70
C LEU A 36 -15.25 3.03 24.70
N ARG A 37 -16.52 2.88 25.09
CA ARG A 37 -17.68 3.29 24.31
C ARG A 37 -17.66 4.79 24.04
N ARG A 38 -17.51 5.62 25.07
CA ARG A 38 -17.40 7.08 24.94
C ARG A 38 -16.25 7.49 24.01
N LEU A 39 -15.13 6.78 24.06
CA LEU A 39 -14.00 7.05 23.17
C LEU A 39 -14.32 6.73 21.70
N LEU A 40 -15.04 5.64 21.43
CA LEU A 40 -15.51 5.33 20.08
C LEU A 40 -16.60 6.27 19.60
N ASP A 41 -17.56 6.62 20.46
CA ASP A 41 -18.63 7.55 20.12
C ASP A 41 -18.04 8.93 19.77
N GLU A 42 -17.05 9.41 20.53
CA GLU A 42 -16.35 10.67 20.23
C GLU A 42 -15.51 10.58 18.94
N PHE A 43 -14.94 9.41 18.64
CA PHE A 43 -14.25 9.17 17.37
C PHE A 43 -15.22 9.23 16.19
N VAL A 44 -16.35 8.52 16.26
CA VAL A 44 -17.40 8.54 15.21
C VAL A 44 -17.96 9.95 15.04
N ARG A 45 -18.17 10.69 16.14
CA ARG A 45 -18.61 12.09 16.08
C ARG A 45 -17.65 12.99 15.29
N ARG A 46 -16.35 12.71 15.36
CA ARG A 46 -15.31 13.43 14.58
C ARG A 46 -15.14 12.89 13.17
N THR A 47 -15.61 11.68 12.90
CA THR A 47 -15.53 11.04 11.59
C THR A 47 -16.89 10.47 11.18
N PRO A 48 -17.89 11.32 10.87
CA PRO A 48 -19.27 10.87 10.63
C PRO A 48 -19.41 9.87 9.48
N GLN A 49 -18.46 9.86 8.54
CA GLN A 49 -18.42 8.91 7.42
C GLN A 49 -18.24 7.46 7.87
N LEU A 50 -17.75 7.23 9.11
CA LEU A 50 -17.58 5.90 9.70
C LEU A 50 -18.76 5.51 10.61
N GLU A 51 -19.82 6.32 10.66
CA GLU A 51 -21.05 5.96 11.37
C GLU A 51 -21.65 4.70 10.71
N GLY A 52 -21.86 3.65 11.51
CA GLY A 52 -22.31 2.34 11.01
C GLY A 52 -21.22 1.45 10.37
N ALA A 53 -19.97 1.93 10.26
CA ALA A 53 -18.85 1.11 9.82
C ALA A 53 -18.18 0.33 10.97
N LEU A 54 -18.39 0.77 12.22
CA LEU A 54 -17.93 0.05 13.40
C LEU A 54 -18.81 -1.18 13.67
N PHE A 55 -18.18 -2.26 14.09
CA PHE A 55 -18.81 -3.54 14.48
C PHE A 55 -19.58 -4.24 13.36
N ALA A 56 -19.19 -4.02 12.10
CA ALA A 56 -19.91 -4.51 10.93
C ALA A 56 -19.05 -5.40 10.03
N ASP A 57 -17.94 -5.95 10.57
CA ASP A 57 -16.99 -6.81 9.85
C ASP A 57 -16.54 -6.21 8.50
N GLN A 58 -16.38 -4.87 8.48
CA GLN A 58 -16.11 -4.15 7.24
C GLN A 58 -14.69 -4.40 6.73
N GLY A 59 -13.79 -4.85 7.60
CA GLY A 59 -12.42 -5.19 7.22
C GLY A 59 -12.35 -6.22 6.10
N ILE A 60 -13.09 -7.33 6.20
CA ILE A 60 -13.07 -8.39 5.18
C ILE A 60 -13.62 -7.88 3.85
N ARG A 61 -14.70 -7.08 3.90
CA ARG A 61 -15.25 -6.44 2.70
C ARG A 61 -14.25 -5.50 2.03
N LEU A 62 -13.59 -4.64 2.82
CA LEU A 62 -12.61 -3.68 2.29
C LEU A 62 -11.40 -4.41 1.70
N MET A 63 -10.88 -5.43 2.39
CA MET A 63 -9.80 -6.27 1.85
C MET A 63 -10.18 -6.97 0.54
N ASN A 64 -11.45 -7.38 0.38
CA ASN A 64 -11.92 -7.93 -0.88
C ASN A 64 -11.94 -6.88 -2.00
N VAL A 65 -12.33 -5.65 -1.69
CA VAL A 65 -12.27 -4.53 -2.64
C VAL A 65 -10.82 -4.24 -3.03
N ASP A 66 -9.90 -4.16 -2.08
CA ASP A 66 -8.48 -3.94 -2.33
C ASP A 66 -7.90 -5.05 -3.23
N ALA A 67 -8.24 -6.31 -2.95
CA ALA A 67 -7.81 -7.45 -3.76
C ALA A 67 -8.35 -7.39 -5.21
N ARG A 68 -9.59 -6.94 -5.40
CA ARG A 68 -10.18 -6.79 -6.75
C ARG A 68 -9.52 -5.67 -7.55
N ILE A 69 -9.17 -4.57 -6.90
CA ILE A 69 -8.39 -3.49 -7.55
C ILE A 69 -7.03 -4.03 -7.95
N ALA A 70 -6.32 -4.69 -7.02
CA ALA A 70 -5.00 -5.25 -7.31
C ALA A 70 -5.03 -6.28 -8.45
N GLU A 71 -6.05 -7.14 -8.51
CA GLU A 71 -6.25 -8.07 -9.61
C GLU A 71 -6.41 -7.33 -10.96
N GLY A 72 -7.20 -6.26 -10.99
CA GLY A 72 -7.39 -5.43 -12.19
C GLY A 72 -6.07 -4.84 -12.70
N VAL A 73 -5.26 -4.29 -11.80
CA VAL A 73 -3.94 -3.74 -12.12
C VAL A 73 -3.01 -4.84 -12.68
N ILE A 74 -2.94 -5.99 -12.01
CA ILE A 74 -2.09 -7.11 -12.46
C ILE A 74 -2.52 -7.60 -13.84
N ARG A 75 -3.83 -7.72 -14.09
CA ARG A 75 -4.36 -8.15 -15.39
C ARG A 75 -3.97 -7.20 -16.50
N GLY A 76 -4.18 -5.89 -16.31
CA GLY A 76 -3.79 -4.88 -17.29
C GLY A 76 -2.28 -4.82 -17.50
N ALA A 77 -1.48 -4.97 -16.45
CA ALA A 77 -0.02 -5.04 -16.56
C ALA A 77 0.43 -6.27 -17.37
N VAL A 78 -0.18 -7.45 -17.16
CA VAL A 78 0.10 -8.67 -17.93
C VAL A 78 -0.25 -8.48 -19.40
N GLU A 79 -1.40 -7.89 -19.72
CA GLU A 79 -1.82 -7.62 -21.09
C GLU A 79 -0.84 -6.69 -21.82
N LEU A 80 -0.31 -5.68 -21.12
CA LEU A 80 0.68 -4.74 -21.62
C LEU A 80 2.12 -5.27 -21.57
N ARG A 81 2.34 -6.48 -21.03
CA ARG A 81 3.67 -7.04 -20.75
C ARG A 81 4.53 -6.11 -19.88
N LEU A 82 3.90 -5.36 -18.99
CA LEU A 82 4.54 -4.47 -18.02
C LEU A 82 4.92 -5.28 -16.76
N PRO A 83 6.21 -5.45 -16.45
CA PRO A 83 6.62 -6.12 -15.22
C PRO A 83 6.26 -5.25 -14.01
N VAL A 84 5.41 -5.77 -13.14
CA VAL A 84 5.03 -5.14 -11.87
C VAL A 84 5.17 -6.12 -10.73
N LEU A 85 5.57 -5.63 -9.56
CA LEU A 85 5.60 -6.40 -8.31
C LEU A 85 4.55 -5.82 -7.36
N CYS A 86 3.50 -6.60 -7.11
CA CYS A 86 2.44 -6.25 -6.17
C CYS A 86 2.90 -6.45 -4.72
N VAL A 87 2.67 -5.44 -3.87
CA VAL A 87 2.92 -5.42 -2.43
C VAL A 87 1.67 -4.88 -1.75
N HIS A 88 0.74 -5.78 -1.40
CA HIS A 88 -0.61 -5.42 -0.93
C HIS A 88 -1.38 -4.56 -1.95
N ASP A 89 -1.58 -3.28 -1.66
CA ASP A 89 -2.23 -2.27 -2.50
C ASP A 89 -1.23 -1.40 -3.28
N SER A 90 0.07 -1.60 -3.02
CA SER A 90 1.17 -0.88 -3.63
C SER A 90 1.82 -1.71 -4.73
N PHE A 91 2.43 -1.04 -5.70
CA PHE A 91 3.07 -1.70 -6.84
C PHE A 91 4.45 -1.10 -7.08
N ILE A 92 5.43 -1.98 -7.28
CA ILE A 92 6.77 -1.62 -7.72
C ILE A 92 6.85 -1.86 -9.22
N VAL A 93 7.31 -0.84 -9.95
CA VAL A 93 7.46 -0.86 -11.41
C VAL A 93 8.79 -0.20 -11.78
N ASP A 94 9.28 -0.48 -12.98
CA ASP A 94 10.35 0.32 -13.58
C ASP A 94 9.93 1.80 -13.65
N TYR A 95 10.78 2.69 -13.17
CA TYR A 95 10.47 4.12 -13.09
C TYR A 95 10.17 4.76 -14.46
N ARG A 96 10.52 4.10 -15.58
CA ARG A 96 10.16 4.53 -16.95
C ARG A 96 8.69 4.31 -17.30
N HIS A 97 7.95 3.60 -16.47
CA HIS A 97 6.56 3.20 -16.70
C HIS A 97 5.65 3.56 -15.51
N ALA A 98 6.06 4.54 -14.68
CA ALA A 98 5.29 4.89 -13.49
C ALA A 98 3.93 5.48 -13.86
N LYS A 99 3.89 6.30 -14.93
CA LYS A 99 2.64 6.87 -15.43
C LYS A 99 1.68 5.80 -15.92
N LEU A 100 2.22 4.81 -16.65
CA LEU A 100 1.42 3.69 -17.16
C LEU A 100 0.83 2.85 -16.02
N LEU A 101 1.62 2.57 -14.98
CA LEU A 101 1.11 1.91 -13.78
C LEU A 101 0.04 2.77 -13.09
N GLU A 102 0.27 4.07 -12.95
CA GLU A 102 -0.70 4.98 -12.34
C GLU A 102 -2.05 4.90 -13.09
N ASP A 103 -2.03 4.94 -14.42
CA ASP A 103 -3.25 4.85 -15.24
C ASP A 103 -3.96 3.49 -15.07
N LEU A 104 -3.23 2.38 -14.98
CA LEU A 104 -3.79 1.07 -14.66
C LEU A 104 -4.47 1.05 -13.28
N MET A 105 -3.84 1.66 -12.26
CA MET A 105 -4.41 1.77 -10.92
C MET A 105 -5.69 2.60 -10.91
N LYS A 106 -5.73 3.68 -11.69
CA LYS A 106 -6.93 4.53 -11.85
C LYS A 106 -8.08 3.75 -12.49
N GLU A 107 -7.80 3.06 -13.60
CA GLU A 107 -8.79 2.25 -14.30
C GLU A 107 -9.33 1.12 -13.41
N ALA A 108 -8.44 0.38 -12.74
CA ALA A 108 -8.84 -0.69 -11.83
C ALA A 108 -9.71 -0.19 -10.67
N SER A 109 -9.39 0.99 -10.13
CA SER A 109 -10.18 1.63 -9.07
C SER A 109 -11.60 1.99 -9.55
N ILE A 110 -11.71 2.63 -10.71
CA ILE A 110 -13.00 2.98 -11.31
C ILE A 110 -13.83 1.72 -11.58
N ASN A 111 -13.22 0.66 -12.09
CA ASN A 111 -13.91 -0.60 -12.38
C ASN A 111 -14.38 -1.33 -11.11
N ALA A 112 -13.61 -1.29 -10.03
CA ALA A 112 -13.93 -1.99 -8.79
C ALA A 112 -14.98 -1.26 -7.93
N VAL A 113 -14.87 0.07 -7.81
CA VAL A 113 -15.67 0.88 -6.87
C VAL A 113 -16.45 2.03 -7.50
N GLY A 114 -16.37 2.21 -8.82
CA GLY A 114 -17.11 3.24 -9.56
C GLY A 114 -16.54 4.66 -9.42
N GLN A 115 -15.38 4.80 -8.77
CA GLN A 115 -14.74 6.10 -8.54
C GLN A 115 -13.22 5.98 -8.62
N LEU A 116 -12.59 7.11 -8.94
CA LEU A 116 -11.14 7.26 -8.89
C LEU A 116 -10.68 7.27 -7.44
N LEU A 117 -9.80 6.35 -7.08
CA LEU A 117 -9.07 6.40 -5.82
C LEU A 117 -7.73 7.13 -6.05
N PRO A 118 -7.34 8.05 -5.16
CA PRO A 118 -6.08 8.77 -5.29
C PRO A 118 -4.89 7.82 -5.10
N THR A 119 -3.93 7.92 -6.01
CA THR A 119 -2.65 7.20 -5.96
C THR A 119 -1.54 8.14 -5.53
N SER A 120 -0.53 7.61 -4.84
CA SER A 120 0.69 8.35 -4.50
C SER A 120 1.92 7.55 -4.89
N GLY A 121 2.94 8.25 -5.38
CA GLY A 121 4.26 7.71 -5.64
C GLY A 121 5.31 8.43 -4.78
N GLU A 122 6.38 7.74 -4.41
CA GLU A 122 7.51 8.37 -3.70
C GLU A 122 8.26 9.36 -4.60
N TRP A 123 8.26 9.09 -5.91
CA TRP A 123 9.04 9.80 -6.89
C TRP A 123 8.31 9.76 -8.24
N LEU A 124 8.48 10.79 -9.06
CA LEU A 124 7.96 10.80 -10.43
C LEU A 124 8.60 9.69 -11.29
N GLY A 125 7.82 9.13 -12.20
CA GLY A 125 8.35 8.32 -13.30
C GLY A 125 9.05 9.16 -14.34
N LEU A 126 9.95 8.56 -15.12
CA LEU A 126 10.57 9.24 -16.26
C LEU A 126 9.52 9.61 -17.32
N ASP A 127 8.46 8.82 -17.43
CA ASP A 127 7.30 9.04 -18.30
C ASP A 127 6.35 10.14 -17.79
N GLU A 128 6.54 10.62 -16.56
CA GLU A 128 5.82 11.76 -15.99
C GLU A 128 6.61 13.07 -16.08
N VAL A 129 7.91 12.98 -16.37
CA VAL A 129 8.82 14.13 -16.43
C VAL A 129 8.88 14.69 -17.86
N GLU A 130 8.87 16.03 -17.96
CA GLU A 130 9.01 16.75 -19.23
C GLU A 130 10.32 16.39 -19.93
N GLU A 131 10.27 16.21 -21.24
CA GLU A 131 11.41 15.74 -22.04
C GLU A 131 12.67 16.60 -21.85
N VAL A 132 12.50 17.91 -21.70
CA VAL A 132 13.58 18.88 -21.52
C VAL A 132 14.43 18.69 -20.27
N VAL A 133 13.91 17.99 -19.25
CA VAL A 133 14.60 17.77 -17.96
C VAL A 133 14.77 16.28 -17.64
N ARG A 134 14.47 15.38 -18.59
CA ARG A 134 14.56 13.92 -18.37
C ARG A 134 15.98 13.45 -18.09
N ASP A 135 16.97 14.00 -18.78
CA ASP A 135 18.37 13.60 -18.62
C ASP A 135 18.88 14.01 -17.22
N ASP A 136 18.62 15.25 -16.82
CA ASP A 136 18.94 15.74 -15.47
C ASP A 136 18.23 14.90 -14.39
N TYR A 137 16.96 14.56 -14.62
CA TYR A 137 16.19 13.72 -13.70
C TYR A 137 16.74 12.29 -13.61
N ALA A 138 17.12 11.70 -14.74
CA ALA A 138 17.74 10.38 -14.79
C ALA A 138 19.07 10.37 -14.03
N ASP A 139 19.88 11.41 -14.18
CA ASP A 139 21.13 11.57 -13.45
C ASP A 139 20.92 11.69 -11.94
N LEU A 140 19.90 12.44 -11.50
CA LEU A 140 19.53 12.55 -10.08
C LEU A 140 19.10 11.20 -9.47
N ARG A 141 18.40 10.35 -10.24
CA ARG A 141 17.95 9.03 -9.79
C ARG A 141 19.02 7.95 -9.84
N ARG A 142 20.21 8.21 -10.41
CA ARG A 142 21.29 7.21 -10.46
C ARG A 142 21.80 6.89 -9.05
N ILE A 143 21.48 5.70 -8.58
CA ILE A 143 22.11 5.13 -7.38
C ILE A 143 23.55 4.76 -7.74
N GLN A 144 24.53 5.43 -7.14
CA GLN A 144 25.92 5.02 -7.33
C GLN A 144 26.16 3.62 -6.75
N PRO A 145 26.72 2.68 -7.53
CA PRO A 145 27.03 1.36 -7.02
C PRO A 145 28.01 1.45 -5.86
N THR A 146 27.71 0.76 -4.76
CA THR A 146 28.63 0.63 -3.63
C THR A 146 29.85 -0.20 -4.04
N ASN A 147 30.99 -0.01 -3.34
CA ASN A 147 32.21 -0.79 -3.60
C ASN A 147 31.95 -2.30 -3.54
N GLY A 148 31.19 -2.77 -2.55
CA GLY A 148 30.81 -4.18 -2.45
C GLY A 148 29.91 -4.68 -3.60
N SER A 149 29.08 -3.81 -4.19
CA SER A 149 28.31 -4.15 -5.39
C SER A 149 29.21 -4.35 -6.60
N LYS A 150 30.21 -3.47 -6.78
CA LYS A 150 31.19 -3.56 -7.86
C LYS A 150 32.04 -4.82 -7.73
N GLU A 151 32.48 -5.15 -6.52
CA GLU A 151 33.25 -6.38 -6.24
C GLU A 151 32.44 -7.64 -6.57
N ARG A 152 31.17 -7.71 -6.14
CA ARG A 152 30.30 -8.85 -6.46
C ARG A 152 30.02 -8.97 -7.95
N GLN A 153 29.83 -7.85 -8.64
CA GLN A 153 29.65 -7.82 -10.08
C GLN A 153 30.91 -8.31 -10.81
N ALA A 154 32.10 -7.84 -10.40
CA ALA A 154 33.37 -8.30 -10.96
C ALA A 154 33.61 -9.81 -10.71
N MET A 155 33.28 -10.32 -9.51
CA MET A 155 33.33 -11.75 -9.22
C MET A 155 32.37 -12.57 -10.08
N PHE A 156 31.18 -12.04 -10.35
CA PHE A 156 30.19 -12.67 -11.21
C PHE A 156 30.67 -12.69 -12.66
N GLU A 157 31.10 -11.55 -13.21
CA GLU A 157 31.62 -11.43 -14.57
C GLU A 157 32.86 -12.31 -14.80
N ALA A 158 33.75 -12.45 -13.81
CA ALA A 158 34.89 -13.37 -13.87
C ALA A 158 34.46 -14.85 -13.94
N ARG A 159 33.28 -15.21 -13.43
CA ARG A 159 32.78 -16.59 -13.37
C ARG A 159 31.95 -16.98 -14.59
N VAL A 160 31.16 -16.06 -15.14
CA VAL A 160 30.19 -16.35 -16.22
C VAL A 160 30.40 -15.52 -17.49
N GLY A 161 31.39 -14.63 -17.53
CA GLY A 161 31.60 -13.67 -18.61
C GLY A 161 30.81 -12.38 -18.42
N PRO A 162 31.10 -11.33 -19.20
CA PRO A 162 30.37 -10.08 -19.14
C PRO A 162 28.89 -10.31 -19.49
N LEU A 163 27.99 -9.67 -18.74
CA LEU A 163 26.59 -9.63 -19.10
C LEU A 163 26.45 -8.78 -20.37
N ASP A 164 26.02 -9.40 -21.47
CA ASP A 164 25.63 -8.67 -22.67
C ASP A 164 24.29 -7.98 -22.38
N VAL A 165 24.37 -6.74 -21.91
CA VAL A 165 23.21 -5.86 -21.71
C VAL A 165 23.08 -5.04 -22.99
N SER A 166 22.51 -5.67 -24.02
CA SER A 166 22.08 -5.01 -25.26
C SER A 166 20.81 -4.20 -25.04
#